data_AF-A0A6I1QEN1-F1
#
_entry.id   AF-A0A6I1QEN1-F1
#
_cell.length_a   1.000
_cell.length_b   1.000
_cell.length_c   1.000
_cell.angle_alpha   90.00
_cell.angle_beta   90.00
_cell.angle_gamma   90.00
#
_symmetry.space_group_name_H-M   'P 1'
#
loop_
_entity.id
_entity.type
_entity.pdbx_description
1 polymer ?
#
loop_
_entity_poly.entity_id
_entity_poly.type
_entity_poly.pdbx_seq_one_letter_code
_entity_poly.pdbx_strand_id
1 'polypeptide(L)'
;MTKRVITCIASGVIALASPTGWACSYDGLFTNPFSESYPGALDVSIATQLAVRSQSMQPLEVIDGEAGLRRASWWLNLMTKAHPDLPKGSYVYVVDRQLWSRISETDNSIKVHVSPPTDNVKVLQISEAALHNLISNQITIDQARELGVLSET
;
A
#
# COMPACT_ATOMS: atom_id res chain seq x y z
N MET A 1 43.28 -35.84 40.63
CA MET A 1 42.03 -36.10 39.90
C MET A 1 41.38 -34.78 39.55
N THR A 2 41.62 -34.29 38.34
CA THR A 2 41.26 -32.93 37.91
C THR A 2 39.95 -32.98 37.13
N LYS A 3 38.88 -32.39 37.67
CA LYS A 3 37.57 -32.30 37.00
C LYS A 3 37.65 -31.28 35.87
N ARG A 4 37.43 -31.71 34.62
CA ARG A 4 37.24 -30.82 33.47
C ARG A 4 35.76 -30.44 33.40
N VAL A 5 35.47 -29.15 33.62
CA VAL A 5 34.17 -28.55 33.33
C VAL A 5 34.20 -28.15 31.85
N ILE A 6 33.40 -28.81 31.02
CA ILE A 6 33.24 -28.48 29.61
C ILE A 6 32.07 -27.49 29.53
N THR A 7 32.40 -26.21 29.37
CA THR A 7 31.43 -25.15 29.08
C THR A 7 31.15 -25.14 27.58
N CYS A 8 30.00 -25.66 27.16
CA CYS A 8 29.51 -25.50 25.80
C CYS A 8 28.99 -24.07 25.61
N ILE A 9 29.73 -23.24 24.88
CA ILE A 9 29.27 -21.92 24.46
C ILE A 9 28.31 -22.13 23.28
N ALA A 10 27.01 -22.03 23.55
CA ALA A 10 25.97 -21.98 22.53
C ALA A 10 26.10 -20.66 21.75
N SER A 11 26.68 -20.71 20.57
CA SER A 11 26.67 -19.59 19.61
C SER A 11 25.46 -19.73 18.69
N GLY A 12 24.31 -19.21 19.15
CA GLY A 12 23.13 -19.04 18.31
C GLY A 12 23.27 -17.75 17.50
N VAL A 13 23.84 -17.82 16.29
CA VAL A 13 23.75 -16.74 15.31
C VAL A 13 22.35 -16.86 14.67
N ILE A 14 21.36 -16.21 15.29
CA ILE A 14 20.08 -15.96 14.61
C ILE A 14 20.34 -14.82 13.64
N ALA A 15 20.77 -15.15 12.43
CA ALA A 15 20.73 -14.23 11.31
C ALA A 15 19.25 -14.00 10.97
N LEU A 16 18.64 -13.01 11.61
CA LEU A 16 17.40 -12.39 11.16
C LEU A 16 17.73 -11.67 9.85
N ALA A 17 17.86 -12.41 8.76
CA ALA A 17 17.68 -11.85 7.45
C ALA A 17 16.19 -11.53 7.34
N SER A 18 15.81 -10.31 7.74
CA SER A 18 14.51 -9.77 7.40
C SER A 18 14.36 -9.94 5.89
N PRO A 19 13.26 -10.55 5.39
CA PRO A 19 13.05 -10.58 3.96
C PRO A 19 13.14 -9.14 3.48
N THR A 20 13.85 -8.92 2.38
CA THR A 20 13.83 -7.67 1.62
C THR A 20 12.44 -7.53 0.98
N GLY A 21 11.42 -7.46 1.84
CA GLY A 21 10.09 -7.04 1.48
C GLY A 21 10.14 -5.53 1.30
N TRP A 22 9.46 -5.04 0.27
CA TRP A 22 9.24 -3.63 0.11
C TRP A 22 8.49 -3.14 1.35
N ALA A 23 9.09 -2.20 2.06
CA ALA A 23 8.54 -1.71 3.30
C ALA A 23 7.29 -0.89 2.99
N CYS A 24 6.14 -1.35 3.46
CA CYS A 24 5.00 -0.45 3.56
C CYS A 24 5.23 0.46 4.78
N SER A 25 4.83 1.73 4.69
CA SER A 25 4.91 2.66 5.83
C SER A 25 4.25 2.13 7.11
N TYR A 26 3.26 1.23 6.99
CA TYR A 26 2.63 0.57 8.14
C TYR A 26 3.57 -0.33 8.95
N ASP A 27 4.66 -0.82 8.35
CA ASP A 27 5.64 -1.68 9.01
C ASP A 27 6.64 -0.86 9.87
N GLY A 28 6.52 0.47 9.89
CA GLY A 28 7.38 1.37 10.68
C GLY A 28 8.82 1.47 10.18
N LEU A 29 9.10 0.88 9.02
CA LEU A 29 10.38 0.99 8.32
C LEU A 29 10.37 2.28 7.51
N PHE A 30 10.99 3.33 8.06
CA PHE A 30 11.20 4.60 7.36
C PHE A 30 12.48 4.52 6.54
N THR A 31 12.37 3.93 5.36
CA THR A 31 13.39 3.99 4.30
C THR A 31 13.18 5.27 3.46
N ASN A 32 14.08 5.57 2.53
CA ASN A 32 13.99 6.78 1.72
C ASN A 32 12.70 6.75 0.87
N PRO A 33 11.73 7.66 1.10
CA PRO A 33 10.41 7.60 0.45
C PRO A 33 10.49 7.85 -1.06
N PHE A 34 11.57 8.44 -1.56
CA PHE A 34 11.78 8.68 -2.98
C PHE A 34 12.40 7.47 -3.71
N SER A 35 13.12 6.59 -3.00
CA SER A 35 13.65 5.36 -3.60
C SER A 35 12.61 4.24 -3.67
N GLU A 36 11.53 4.36 -2.90
CA GLU A 36 10.48 3.33 -2.83
C GLU A 36 9.16 3.73 -3.51
N SER A 37 9.11 4.92 -4.10
CA SER A 37 7.96 5.40 -4.85
C SER A 37 7.92 4.82 -6.27
N TYR A 38 6.78 4.30 -6.68
CA TYR A 38 6.52 3.88 -8.06
C TYR A 38 6.38 5.10 -9.00
N PRO A 39 6.77 5.01 -10.29
CA PRO A 39 6.58 6.10 -11.25
C PRO A 39 5.12 6.60 -11.30
N GLY A 40 4.92 7.92 -11.19
CA GLY A 40 3.60 8.56 -11.13
C GLY A 40 3.05 8.77 -9.71
N ALA A 41 3.62 8.13 -8.69
CA ALA A 41 3.13 8.25 -7.30
C ALA A 41 3.22 9.69 -6.76
N LEU A 42 4.22 10.45 -7.20
CA LEU A 42 4.38 11.87 -6.85
C LEU A 42 3.22 12.72 -7.40
N ASP A 43 2.81 12.47 -8.65
CA ASP A 43 1.71 13.22 -9.28
C ASP A 43 0.40 12.98 -8.53
N VAL A 44 0.12 11.72 -8.18
CA VAL A 44 -1.06 11.35 -7.36
C VAL A 44 -0.99 12.01 -5.98
N SER A 45 0.18 12.07 -5.36
CA SER A 45 0.38 12.71 -4.06
C SER A 45 0.14 14.23 -4.13
N ILE A 46 0.63 14.89 -5.18
CA ILE A 46 0.39 16.33 -5.41
C ILE A 46 -1.10 16.58 -5.68
N ALA A 47 -1.72 15.79 -6.56
CA ALA A 47 -3.13 15.85 -6.88
C ALA A 47 -4.01 15.70 -5.63
N THR A 48 -3.65 14.77 -4.74
CA THR A 48 -4.36 14.56 -3.47
C THR A 48 -4.30 15.80 -2.60
N GLN A 49 -3.12 16.40 -2.44
CA GLN A 49 -2.96 17.63 -1.65
C GLN A 49 -3.73 18.81 -2.25
N LEU A 50 -3.78 18.92 -3.58
CA LEU A 50 -4.57 19.93 -4.27
C LEU A 50 -6.07 19.71 -4.04
N ALA A 51 -6.57 18.49 -4.23
CA ALA A 51 -7.98 18.13 -4.05
C ALA A 51 -8.47 18.37 -2.62
N VAL A 52 -7.63 18.07 -1.61
CA VAL A 52 -7.95 18.36 -0.20
C VAL A 52 -7.96 19.87 0.05
N ARG A 53 -6.97 20.62 -0.46
CA ARG A 53 -6.90 22.08 -0.29
C ARG A 53 -8.03 22.82 -1.00
N SER A 54 -8.47 22.33 -2.16
CA SER A 54 -9.61 22.88 -2.90
C SER A 54 -10.97 22.41 -2.36
N GLN A 55 -10.97 21.61 -1.28
CA GLN A 55 -12.18 21.03 -0.68
C GLN A 55 -12.96 20.09 -1.63
N SER A 56 -12.32 19.61 -2.68
CA SER A 56 -12.86 18.60 -3.59
C SER A 56 -12.80 17.19 -2.97
N MET A 57 -11.97 17.01 -1.94
CA MET A 57 -11.91 15.81 -1.10
C MET A 57 -11.80 16.19 0.37
N GLN A 58 -12.31 15.32 1.24
CA GLN A 58 -12.07 15.43 2.68
C GLN A 58 -10.65 14.97 3.02
N PRO A 59 -9.95 15.66 3.93
CA PRO A 59 -8.69 15.17 4.45
C PRO A 59 -8.89 13.84 5.19
N LEU A 60 -7.81 13.06 5.31
CA LEU A 60 -7.82 11.81 6.04
C LEU A 60 -6.87 11.88 7.25
N GLU A 61 -7.33 11.40 8.39
CA GLU A 61 -6.47 11.18 9.56
C GLU A 61 -5.50 10.03 9.31
N VAL A 62 -4.21 10.29 9.54
CA VAL A 62 -3.13 9.31 9.42
C VAL A 62 -3.19 8.38 10.63
N ILE A 63 -3.42 7.08 10.38
CA ILE A 63 -3.29 6.01 11.37
C ILE A 63 -2.13 5.13 10.91
N ASP A 64 -1.16 4.89 11.77
CA ASP A 64 0.01 4.07 11.46
C ASP A 64 -0.12 2.65 12.01
N GLY A 65 0.87 1.81 11.68
CA GLY A 65 0.94 0.44 12.18
C GLY A 65 -0.19 -0.46 11.66
N GLU A 66 -0.44 -1.53 12.41
CA GLU A 66 -1.42 -2.55 12.07
C GLU A 66 -2.86 -2.00 11.94
N ALA A 67 -3.20 -0.99 12.75
CA ALA A 67 -4.51 -0.35 12.69
C ALA A 67 -4.73 0.36 11.35
N GLY A 68 -3.71 1.08 10.86
CA GLY A 68 -3.73 1.71 9.55
C GLY A 68 -3.80 0.69 8.42
N LEU A 69 -2.96 -0.36 8.47
CA LEU A 69 -2.97 -1.43 7.48
C LEU A 69 -4.34 -2.11 7.41
N ARG A 70 -4.98 -2.38 8.55
CA ARG A 70 -6.31 -3.00 8.62
C ARG A 70 -7.38 -2.12 7.99
N ARG A 71 -7.34 -0.81 8.24
CA ARG A 71 -8.25 0.17 7.64
C ARG A 71 -8.09 0.22 6.12
N ALA A 72 -6.87 0.39 5.63
CA ALA A 72 -6.58 0.40 4.21
C ALA A 72 -6.98 -0.92 3.53
N SER A 73 -6.68 -2.06 4.16
CA SER A 73 -7.06 -3.39 3.67
C SER A 73 -8.58 -3.54 3.53
N TRP A 74 -9.33 -3.04 4.50
CA TRP A 74 -10.79 -3.08 4.46
C TRP A 74 -11.34 -2.21 3.32
N TRP A 75 -10.84 -0.99 3.17
CA TRP A 75 -11.27 -0.09 2.09
C TRP A 75 -10.92 -0.61 0.70
N LEU A 76 -9.74 -1.21 0.52
CA LEU A 76 -9.36 -1.86 -0.73
C LEU A 76 -10.32 -3.00 -1.07
N ASN A 77 -10.70 -3.82 -0.09
CA ASN A 77 -11.70 -4.88 -0.28
C ASN A 77 -13.09 -4.34 -0.64
N LEU A 78 -13.48 -3.19 -0.08
CA LEU A 78 -14.74 -2.55 -0.45
C LEU A 78 -14.68 -1.99 -1.87
N MET A 79 -13.59 -1.33 -2.24
CA MET A 79 -13.38 -0.78 -3.58
C MET A 79 -13.51 -1.85 -4.66
N THR A 80 -12.83 -3.00 -4.53
CA THR A 80 -12.89 -4.05 -5.56
C THR A 80 -14.26 -4.72 -5.66
N LYS A 81 -15.03 -4.74 -4.56
CA LYS A 81 -16.42 -5.23 -4.57
C LYS A 81 -17.39 -4.25 -5.19
N ALA A 82 -17.21 -2.95 -4.93
CA ALA A 82 -18.05 -1.88 -5.46
C ALA A 82 -17.79 -1.62 -6.96
N HIS A 83 -16.56 -1.90 -7.42
CA HIS A 83 -16.11 -1.65 -8.79
C HIS A 83 -15.60 -2.94 -9.43
N PRO A 84 -16.51 -3.87 -9.81
CA PRO A 84 -16.15 -5.15 -10.39
C PRO A 84 -15.48 -5.05 -11.77
N ASP A 85 -15.66 -3.91 -12.43
CA ASP A 85 -15.09 -3.50 -13.73
C ASP A 85 -13.59 -3.16 -13.65
N LEU A 86 -13.03 -3.00 -12.44
CA LEU A 86 -11.60 -2.82 -12.26
C LEU A 86 -10.82 -3.97 -12.93
N PRO A 87 -9.69 -3.67 -13.60
CA PRO A 87 -8.91 -4.67 -14.34
C PRO A 87 -8.51 -5.86 -13.46
N LYS A 88 -8.83 -7.08 -13.91
CA LYS A 88 -8.43 -8.30 -13.22
C LYS A 88 -6.92 -8.51 -13.30
N GLY A 89 -6.34 -9.03 -12.22
CA GLY A 89 -4.90 -9.25 -12.11
C GLY A 89 -4.05 -7.98 -11.97
N SER A 90 -4.64 -6.77 -11.99
CA SER A 90 -3.88 -5.54 -11.85
C SER A 90 -3.38 -5.33 -10.42
N TYR A 91 -2.29 -4.58 -10.31
CA TYR A 91 -1.81 -4.12 -9.01
C TYR A 91 -2.50 -2.83 -8.61
N VAL A 92 -2.68 -2.65 -7.31
CA VAL A 92 -3.12 -1.40 -6.70
C VAL A 92 -2.01 -0.93 -5.78
N TYR A 93 -1.59 0.31 -5.96
CA TYR A 93 -0.55 0.95 -5.17
C TYR A 93 -1.14 2.14 -4.41
N VAL A 94 -1.15 2.05 -3.08
CA VAL A 94 -1.57 3.16 -2.21
C VAL A 94 -0.36 4.06 -1.98
N VAL A 95 -0.30 5.18 -2.70
CA VAL A 95 0.94 5.93 -2.96
C VAL A 95 1.59 6.51 -1.71
N ASP A 96 0.78 7.10 -0.85
CA ASP A 96 1.19 7.76 0.40
C ASP A 96 1.61 6.75 1.47
N ARG A 97 1.27 5.48 1.28
CA ARG A 97 1.58 4.38 2.20
C ARG A 97 2.60 3.38 1.68
N GLN A 98 3.01 3.52 0.41
CA GLN A 98 3.79 2.52 -0.33
C GLN A 98 3.19 1.11 -0.23
N LEU A 99 1.86 0.98 -0.13
CA LEU A 99 1.20 -0.31 0.05
C LEU A 99 0.85 -0.91 -1.30
N TRP A 100 1.48 -2.04 -1.62
CA TRP A 100 1.17 -2.84 -2.79
C TRP A 100 0.07 -3.86 -2.50
N SER A 101 -0.86 -3.97 -3.42
CA SER A 101 -1.97 -4.92 -3.42
C SER A 101 -2.19 -5.47 -4.83
N ARG A 102 -2.84 -6.63 -4.95
CA ARG A 102 -3.14 -7.25 -6.25
C ARG A 102 -4.59 -7.71 -6.29
N ILE A 103 -5.32 -7.24 -7.30
CA ILE A 103 -6.68 -7.71 -7.60
C ILE A 103 -6.58 -9.13 -8.16
N SER A 104 -7.46 -10.00 -7.69
CA SER A 104 -7.54 -11.37 -8.18
C SER A 104 -7.80 -11.43 -9.69
N GLU A 105 -7.30 -12.48 -10.33
CA GLU A 105 -7.55 -12.74 -11.75
C GLU A 105 -8.93 -13.35 -11.99
N THR A 106 -9.46 -14.06 -10.99
CA THR A 106 -10.65 -14.90 -11.12
C THR A 106 -11.89 -14.30 -10.47
N ASP A 107 -11.73 -13.37 -9.54
CA ASP A 107 -12.83 -12.77 -8.78
C ASP A 107 -12.56 -11.29 -8.43
N ASN A 108 -13.43 -10.71 -7.59
CA ASN A 108 -13.35 -9.32 -7.14
C ASN A 108 -12.62 -9.18 -5.78
N SER A 109 -11.83 -10.17 -5.37
CA SER A 109 -11.03 -10.09 -4.16
C SER A 109 -9.70 -9.36 -4.41
N ILE A 110 -9.08 -8.89 -3.33
CA ILE A 110 -7.76 -8.25 -3.37
C ILE A 110 -6.85 -8.84 -2.31
N LYS A 111 -5.62 -9.19 -2.72
CA LYS A 111 -4.54 -9.53 -1.80
C LYS A 111 -3.79 -8.25 -1.45
N VAL A 112 -3.73 -7.93 -0.17
CA VAL A 112 -3.09 -6.72 0.34
C VAL A 112 -1.72 -7.07 0.90
N HIS A 113 -0.77 -6.13 0.82
CA HIS A 113 0.61 -6.31 1.30
C HIS A 113 1.31 -7.42 0.50
N VAL A 114 1.39 -7.21 -0.82
CA VAL A 114 2.09 -8.10 -1.76
C VAL A 114 3.38 -7.44 -2.25
N SER A 115 4.30 -8.20 -2.82
CA SER A 115 5.45 -7.63 -3.52
C SER A 115 5.02 -6.78 -4.72
N PRO A 116 5.75 -5.71 -5.08
CA PRO A 116 5.51 -4.96 -6.31
C PRO A 116 5.62 -5.87 -7.55
N PRO A 117 5.00 -5.47 -8.66
CA PRO A 117 5.14 -6.20 -9.91
C PRO A 117 6.59 -6.14 -10.44
N THR A 118 7.05 -7.25 -11.00
CA THR A 118 8.36 -7.35 -11.67
C THR A 118 8.27 -7.12 -13.19
N ASP A 119 7.07 -7.25 -13.75
CA ASP A 119 6.80 -7.14 -15.18
C ASP A 119 6.00 -5.87 -15.47
N ASN A 120 5.94 -5.46 -16.75
CA ASN A 120 5.09 -4.36 -17.18
C ASN A 120 3.62 -4.78 -17.12
N VAL A 121 2.96 -4.47 -16.01
CA VAL A 121 1.56 -4.79 -15.74
C VAL A 121 0.80 -3.53 -15.38
N LYS A 122 -0.52 -3.57 -15.55
CA LYS A 122 -1.39 -2.47 -15.15
C LYS A 122 -1.28 -2.21 -13.64
N VAL A 123 -0.99 -0.97 -13.29
CA VAL A 123 -0.96 -0.49 -11.90
C VAL A 123 -1.98 0.63 -11.74
N LEU A 124 -2.96 0.43 -10.87
CA LEU A 124 -3.80 1.49 -10.34
C LEU A 124 -3.08 2.15 -9.18
N GLN A 125 -2.84 3.45 -9.26
CA GLN A 125 -2.25 4.25 -8.21
C GLN A 125 -3.34 5.11 -7.58
N ILE A 126 -3.43 5.14 -6.25
CA ILE A 126 -4.44 5.90 -5.50
C ILE A 126 -3.84 6.36 -4.16
N SER A 127 -4.25 7.51 -3.62
CA SER A 127 -3.91 7.87 -2.24
C SER A 127 -4.86 7.24 -1.23
N GLU A 128 -4.43 7.08 0.02
CA GLU A 128 -5.29 6.58 1.10
C GLU A 128 -6.50 7.52 1.31
N ALA A 129 -6.29 8.83 1.17
CA ALA A 129 -7.36 9.82 1.24
C ALA A 129 -8.37 9.67 0.11
N ALA A 130 -7.92 9.44 -1.13
CA ALA A 130 -8.83 9.22 -2.26
C ALA A 130 -9.60 7.91 -2.11
N LEU A 131 -8.94 6.85 -1.63
CA LEU A 131 -9.59 5.58 -1.32
C LEU A 131 -10.72 5.77 -0.29
N HIS A 132 -10.47 6.53 0.78
CA HIS A 132 -11.49 6.85 1.77
C HIS A 132 -12.66 7.65 1.17
N ASN A 133 -12.37 8.70 0.39
CA ASN A 133 -13.41 9.51 -0.23
C ASN A 133 -14.25 8.71 -1.23
N LEU A 134 -13.63 7.75 -1.93
CA LEU A 134 -14.32 6.81 -2.82
C LEU A 134 -15.29 5.90 -2.04
N ILE A 135 -14.80 5.19 -1.01
CA ILE A 135 -15.63 4.24 -0.25
C ILE A 135 -16.71 4.93 0.59
N SER A 136 -16.52 6.20 0.93
CA SER A 136 -17.51 7.06 1.60
C SER A 136 -18.45 7.78 0.64
N ASN A 137 -18.42 7.44 -0.66
CA ASN A 137 -19.23 8.04 -1.72
C ASN A 137 -19.15 9.58 -1.79
N GLN A 138 -18.02 10.16 -1.39
CA GLN A 138 -17.76 11.60 -1.52
C GLN A 138 -17.32 11.96 -2.93
N ILE A 139 -16.62 11.02 -3.60
CA ILE A 139 -16.23 11.11 -5.01
C ILE A 139 -16.52 9.78 -5.71
N THR A 140 -16.76 9.83 -7.02
CA THR A 140 -16.83 8.63 -7.88
C THR A 140 -15.43 8.23 -8.36
N ILE A 141 -15.30 7.04 -8.96
CA ILE A 141 -14.05 6.63 -9.63
C ILE A 141 -13.67 7.63 -10.74
N ASP A 142 -14.63 8.10 -11.53
CA ASP A 142 -14.35 9.02 -12.63
C ASP A 142 -13.90 10.39 -12.11
N GLN A 143 -14.52 10.89 -11.04
CA GLN A 143 -14.05 12.10 -10.36
C GLN A 143 -12.65 11.91 -9.77
N ALA A 144 -12.34 10.72 -9.22
CA ALA A 144 -11.00 10.43 -8.72
C ALA A 144 -9.94 10.46 -9.86
N ARG A 145 -10.30 9.98 -11.06
CA ARG A 145 -9.46 10.08 -12.27
C ARG A 145 -9.29 11.52 -12.74
N GLU A 146 -10.38 12.28 -12.82
CA GLU A 146 -10.37 13.69 -13.22
C GLU A 146 -9.53 14.56 -12.27
N LEU A 147 -9.61 14.30 -10.97
CA LEU A 147 -8.80 14.96 -9.95
C LEU A 147 -7.33 14.54 -9.98
N GLY A 148 -6.97 13.47 -10.70
CA GLY A 148 -5.63 12.91 -10.74
C GLY A 148 -5.23 12.14 -9.47
N VAL A 149 -6.18 11.85 -8.57
CA VAL A 149 -5.96 11.13 -7.32
C VAL A 149 -6.11 9.61 -7.46
N LEU A 150 -6.59 9.17 -8.63
CA LEU A 150 -6.55 7.80 -9.11
C LEU A 150 -6.00 7.81 -10.54
N SER A 151 -4.92 7.05 -10.79
CA SER A 151 -4.31 6.95 -12.12
C SER A 151 -4.01 5.50 -12.49
N GLU A 152 -4.08 5.20 -13.77
CA GLU A 152 -3.72 3.89 -14.33
C GLU A 152 -2.45 4.03 -15.19
N THR A 153 -1.49 3.15 -14.95
CA THR A 153 -0.21 3.05 -15.69
C THR A 153 0.01 1.64 -16.21
#